data_AF-A0AAV4R633-F1
#
_entry.id   AF-A0AAV4R633-F1
#
_cell.length_a   1.000
_cell.length_b   1.000
_cell.length_c   1.000
_cell.angle_alpha   90.00
_cell.angle_beta   90.00
_cell.angle_gamma   90.00
#
_symmetry.space_group_name_H-M   'P 1'
#
loop_
_entity.id
_entity.type
_entity.pdbx_description
1 polymer ?
#
loop_
_entity_poly.entity_id
_entity_poly.type
_entity_poly.pdbx_seq_one_letter_code
_entity_poly.pdbx_strand_id
1 'polypeptide(L)'
;MRKEKSRDAARSRRGKENYEFYELAKLLPLPAAITTQLDKASIIRLSISYLKLRDFIAHGDPPGTPPPPRPSKVYLSFVVLRKSQGGS
;
A
#
# COMPACT_ATOMS: atom_id res chain seq x y z
N MET A 1 -41.94 6.39 11.37
CA MET A 1 -41.44 6.71 10.00
C MET A 1 -40.01 7.24 9.92
N ARG A 2 -39.59 8.36 10.57
CA ARG A 2 -38.19 8.87 10.42
C ARG A 2 -37.10 7.94 11.00
N LYS A 3 -37.34 7.34 12.18
CA LYS A 3 -36.39 6.43 12.84
C LYS A 3 -36.15 5.12 12.07
N GLU A 4 -37.18 4.64 11.37
CA GLU A 4 -37.14 3.42 10.57
C GLU A 4 -36.30 3.59 9.30
N LYS A 5 -36.52 4.70 8.56
CA LYS A 5 -35.66 5.08 7.42
C LYS A 5 -34.18 5.24 7.80
N SER A 6 -33.90 5.80 8.98
CA SER A 6 -32.52 5.91 9.50
C SER A 6 -31.89 4.55 9.81
N ARG A 7 -32.68 3.61 10.38
CA ARG A 7 -32.24 2.23 10.62
C ARG A 7 -31.91 1.51 9.32
N ASP A 8 -32.77 1.63 8.31
CA ASP A 8 -32.55 1.00 7.01
C ASP A 8 -31.33 1.59 6.30
N ALA A 9 -31.15 2.91 6.36
CA ALA A 9 -29.96 3.57 5.84
C ALA A 9 -28.68 3.07 6.53
N ALA A 10 -28.68 2.93 7.85
CA ALA A 10 -27.54 2.40 8.60
C ALA A 10 -27.27 0.92 8.27
N ARG A 11 -28.31 0.10 8.11
CA ARG A 11 -28.19 -1.31 7.70
C ARG A 11 -27.63 -1.44 6.29
N SER A 12 -28.16 -0.65 5.35
CA SER A 12 -27.69 -0.63 3.96
C SER A 12 -26.21 -0.26 3.88
N ARG A 13 -25.78 0.77 4.62
CA ARG A 13 -24.37 1.16 4.71
C ARG A 13 -23.49 0.04 5.25
N ARG A 14 -23.89 -0.62 6.36
CA ARG A 14 -23.16 -1.76 6.93
C ARG A 14 -23.09 -2.95 5.96
N GLY A 15 -24.18 -3.23 5.25
CA GLY A 15 -24.24 -4.30 4.25
C GLY A 15 -23.29 -4.04 3.09
N LYS A 16 -23.30 -2.81 2.55
CA LYS A 16 -22.39 -2.41 1.47
C LYS A 16 -20.93 -2.49 1.91
N GLU A 17 -20.60 -1.95 3.07
CA GLU A 17 -19.25 -2.05 3.64
C GLU A 17 -18.81 -3.52 3.76
N ASN A 18 -19.68 -4.40 4.29
CA ASN A 18 -19.35 -5.82 4.44
C ASN A 18 -19.09 -6.50 3.09
N TYR A 19 -19.88 -6.17 2.06
CA TYR A 19 -19.67 -6.65 0.71
C TYR A 19 -18.30 -6.22 0.15
N GLU A 20 -17.95 -4.94 0.27
CA GLU A 20 -16.64 -4.43 -0.19
C GLU A 20 -15.47 -5.14 0.51
N PHE A 21 -15.60 -5.42 1.82
CA PHE A 21 -14.59 -6.19 2.54
C PHE A 21 -14.42 -7.61 2.00
N TYR A 22 -15.52 -8.29 1.68
CA TYR A 22 -15.45 -9.63 1.09
C TYR A 22 -14.86 -9.63 -0.31
N GLU A 23 -15.24 -8.66 -1.15
CA GLU A 23 -14.66 -8.52 -2.48
C GLU A 23 -13.16 -8.24 -2.39
N LEU A 24 -12.72 -7.35 -1.48
CA LEU A 24 -11.31 -7.11 -1.23
C LEU A 24 -10.57 -8.39 -0.79
N ALA A 25 -11.17 -9.19 0.10
CA ALA A 25 -10.56 -10.45 0.56
C ALA A 25 -10.36 -11.46 -0.58
N LYS A 26 -11.28 -11.51 -1.57
CA LYS A 26 -11.17 -12.38 -2.76
C LYS A 26 -10.02 -11.99 -3.68
N LEU A 27 -9.57 -10.73 -3.64
CA LEU A 27 -8.45 -10.24 -4.46
C LEU A 27 -7.08 -10.55 -3.86
N LEU A 28 -7.02 -10.97 -2.59
CA LEU A 28 -5.76 -11.39 -1.98
C LEU A 28 -5.24 -12.68 -2.65
N PRO A 29 -3.91 -12.84 -2.80
CA PRO A 29 -3.30 -14.04 -3.37
C PRO A 29 -3.29 -15.20 -2.37
N LEU A 30 -4.47 -15.54 -1.84
CA LEU A 30 -4.70 -16.57 -0.83
C LEU A 30 -5.86 -17.48 -1.27
N PRO A 31 -5.84 -18.77 -0.91
CA PRO A 31 -6.96 -19.66 -1.16
C PRO A 31 -8.27 -19.14 -0.54
N ALA A 32 -9.39 -19.29 -1.25
CA ALA A 32 -10.71 -18.84 -0.80
C ALA A 32 -11.11 -19.42 0.58
N ALA A 33 -10.68 -20.64 0.89
CA ALA A 33 -10.93 -21.29 2.19
C ALA A 33 -10.33 -20.52 3.38
N ILE A 34 -9.27 -19.72 3.15
CA ILE A 34 -8.61 -18.89 4.17
C ILE A 34 -9.26 -17.50 4.20
N THR A 35 -9.47 -16.88 3.03
CA THR A 35 -9.97 -15.49 2.95
C THR A 35 -11.39 -15.33 3.46
N THR A 36 -12.21 -16.40 3.43
CA THR A 36 -13.57 -16.42 4.01
C THR A 36 -13.58 -16.37 5.53
N GLN A 37 -12.49 -16.77 6.20
CA GLN A 37 -12.37 -16.80 7.66
C GLN A 37 -11.70 -15.55 8.23
N LEU A 38 -11.21 -14.64 7.37
CA LEU A 38 -10.53 -13.43 7.81
C LEU A 38 -11.50 -12.43 8.43
N ASP A 39 -11.10 -11.85 9.56
CA ASP A 39 -11.75 -10.68 10.11
C ASP A 39 -11.40 -9.41 9.30
N LYS A 40 -12.22 -8.37 9.43
CA LYS A 40 -12.06 -7.11 8.67
C LYS A 40 -10.69 -6.46 8.86
N ALA A 41 -10.14 -6.49 10.07
CA ALA A 41 -8.86 -5.85 10.35
C ALA A 41 -7.71 -6.62 9.69
N SER A 42 -7.76 -7.95 9.73
CA SER A 42 -6.80 -8.80 9.02
C SER A 42 -6.87 -8.62 7.50
N ILE A 43 -8.06 -8.47 6.90
CA ILE A 43 -8.21 -8.14 5.47
C ILE A 43 -7.44 -6.86 5.13
N ILE A 44 -7.62 -5.78 5.90
CA ILE A 44 -6.88 -4.52 5.66
C ILE A 44 -5.38 -4.69 5.81
N ARG A 45 -4.93 -5.31 6.90
CA ARG A 45 -3.49 -5.50 7.17
C ARG A 45 -2.82 -6.30 6.06
N LEU A 46 -3.44 -7.39 5.61
CA LEU A 46 -2.92 -8.23 4.53
C LEU A 46 -2.91 -7.49 3.20
N SER A 47 -3.98 -6.75 2.86
CA SER A 47 -4.03 -5.94 1.63
C SER A 47 -2.93 -4.88 1.58
N ILE A 48 -2.71 -4.15 2.68
CA ILE A 48 -1.63 -3.15 2.76
C ILE A 48 -0.27 -3.82 2.61
N SER A 49 -0.02 -4.90 3.34
CA SER A 49 1.24 -5.64 3.25
C SER A 49 1.49 -6.21 1.86
N TYR A 50 0.45 -6.70 1.18
CA TYR A 50 0.55 -7.22 -0.18
C TYR A 50 0.96 -6.13 -1.18
N LEU A 51 0.33 -4.96 -1.12
CA LEU A 51 0.70 -3.83 -1.99
C LEU A 51 2.14 -3.36 -1.74
N LYS A 52 2.55 -3.23 -0.47
CA LYS A 52 3.92 -2.88 -0.10
C LYS A 52 4.94 -3.91 -0.57
N LEU A 53 4.63 -5.19 -0.44
CA LEU A 53 5.50 -6.27 -0.89
C LEU A 53 5.63 -6.28 -2.41
N ARG A 54 4.51 -6.06 -3.13
CA ARG A 54 4.53 -5.99 -4.60
C ARG A 54 5.41 -4.83 -5.09
N ASP A 55 5.27 -3.67 -4.44
CA ASP A 55 6.08 -2.48 -4.72
C ASP A 55 7.58 -2.74 -4.44
N PHE A 56 7.87 -3.34 -3.28
CA PHE A 56 9.23 -3.75 -2.90
C PHE A 56 9.87 -4.70 -3.92
N ILE A 57 9.12 -5.72 -4.37
CA ILE A 57 9.61 -6.68 -5.37
C ILE A 57 9.82 -5.99 -6.73
N ALA A 58 8.97 -5.03 -7.10
CA ALA A 58 9.04 -4.35 -8.39
C ALA A 58 10.18 -3.31 -8.47
N HIS A 59 10.46 -2.58 -7.40
CA HIS A 59 11.40 -1.46 -7.40
C HIS A 59 12.67 -1.69 -6.56
N GLY A 60 12.71 -2.73 -5.72
CA GLY A 60 13.83 -3.04 -4.84
C GLY A 60 13.96 -2.12 -3.62
N ASP A 61 13.12 -1.10 -3.49
CA ASP A 61 13.16 -0.12 -2.41
C ASP A 61 12.29 -0.57 -1.22
N PRO A 62 12.86 -0.72 0.00
CA PRO A 62 12.12 -1.09 1.19
C PRO A 62 10.93 -0.14 1.47
N PRO A 63 9.77 -0.66 1.89
CA PRO A 63 8.64 0.20 2.22
C PRO A 63 8.99 1.14 3.37
N GLY A 64 9.13 2.44 3.05
CA GLY A 64 9.49 3.49 4.01
C GLY A 64 10.87 4.12 3.79
N THR A 65 11.64 3.70 2.79
CA THR A 65 12.84 4.45 2.40
C THR A 65 12.45 5.75 1.71
N PRO A 66 12.83 6.93 2.26
CA PRO A 66 12.70 8.17 1.51
C PRO A 66 13.50 8.04 0.20
N PRO A 67 13.03 8.62 -0.92
CA PRO A 67 13.78 8.59 -2.16
C PRO A 67 15.19 9.15 -1.89
N PRO A 68 16.24 8.56 -2.50
CA PRO A 68 17.60 9.04 -2.28
C PRO A 68 17.64 10.55 -2.55
N PRO A 69 18.32 11.34 -1.69
CA PRO A 69 18.39 12.78 -1.87
C PRO A 69 18.93 13.05 -3.28
N ARG A 70 18.13 13.74 -4.11
CA ARG A 70 18.54 14.10 -5.46
C ARG A 70 19.88 14.84 -5.33
N PRO A 71 20.97 14.35 -5.92
CA PRO A 71 22.24 15.01 -5.80
C PRO A 71 22.08 16.42 -6.37
N SER A 72 22.35 17.42 -5.55
CA SER A 72 22.30 18.81 -5.99
C SER A 72 23.29 18.98 -7.14
N LYS A 73 22.98 19.87 -8.11
CA LYS A 73 23.91 20.15 -9.22
C LYS A 73 25.31 20.53 -8.70
N VAL A 74 25.38 21.14 -7.52
CA VAL A 74 26.62 21.48 -6.83
C VAL A 74 27.42 20.22 -6.45
N TYR A 75 26.79 19.21 -5.86
CA TYR A 75 27.46 17.93 -5.52
C TYR A 75 27.96 17.19 -6.78
N LEU A 76 27.15 17.16 -7.84
CA LEU A 76 27.57 16.60 -9.13
C LEU A 76 28.77 17.35 -9.72
N SER A 77 28.77 18.69 -9.69
CA SER A 77 29.92 19.48 -10.12
C SER A 77 31.17 19.21 -9.28
N PHE A 78 31.04 19.08 -7.96
CA PHE A 78 32.18 18.75 -7.09
C PHE A 78 32.72 17.33 -7.33
N VAL A 79 31.85 16.34 -7.54
CA VAL A 79 32.26 14.96 -7.86
C VAL A 79 32.93 14.89 -9.24
N VAL A 80 32.39 15.58 -10.24
CA VAL A 80 32.99 15.66 -11.58
C VAL A 80 34.34 16.39 -11.53
N LEU A 81 34.44 17.50 -10.79
CA LEU A 81 35.68 18.27 -10.64
C LEU A 81 36.76 17.50 -9.87
N ARG A 82 36.38 16.75 -8.82
CA ARG A 82 37.28 15.83 -8.09
C ARG A 82 37.81 14.70 -8.98
N LYS A 83 37.00 14.21 -9.92
CA LYS A 83 37.42 13.16 -10.88
C LYS A 83 38.42 13.68 -11.92
N SER A 84 38.47 15.00 -12.14
CA SER A 84 39.42 15.65 -13.06
C SER A 84 40.82 15.88 -12.46
N GLN A 85 41.00 15.72 -11.15
CA GLN A 85 42.27 16.03 -10.44
C GLN A 85 42.99 14.76 -9.92
N GLY A 86 42.55 13.58 -10.33
CA GLY A 86 43.13 12.29 -9.91
C GLY A 86 43.37 11.37 -11.09
N GLY A 87 44.29 11.76 -11.98
CA GLY A 87 44.71 10.98 -13.13
C GLY A 87 46.09 11.41 -13.63
N SER A 88 47.10 10.64 -13.20
CA SER A 88 48.57 10.75 -13.44
C SER A 88 49.34 11.57 -12.41
#